data_AF-A0A0G4I2S8-F1
#
_entry.id   AF-A0A0G4I2S8-F1
#
_cell.length_a   1.000
_cell.length_b   1.000
_cell.length_c   1.000
_cell.angle_alpha   90.00
_cell.angle_beta   90.00
_cell.angle_gamma   90.00
#
_symmetry.space_group_name_H-M   'P 1'
#
loop_
_entity.id
_entity.type
_entity.pdbx_description
1 polymer ?
#
loop_
_entity_poly.entity_id
_entity_poly.type
_entity_poly.pdbx_seq_one_letter_code
_entity_poly.pdbx_strand_id
1 'polypeptide(L)'
;MPHRFGQAGAFGSSRGSGNLGEPPDDPYDIIRFVRFQEHWHPIALKEVNRGRKDSCWSRGVIPTAPWVVGGRERGSQTNQEYCLRDLAPDDLDGCNTARAFLLYG
;
A
#
# COMPACT_ATOMS: atom_id res chain seq x y z
N MET A 1 -26.43 16.98 39.76
CA MET A 1 -25.25 17.54 39.06
C MET A 1 -25.20 16.93 37.66
N PRO A 2 -25.71 17.62 36.61
CA PRO A 2 -25.70 17.11 35.24
C PRO A 2 -24.43 17.56 34.50
N HIS A 3 -23.67 16.63 33.94
CA HIS A 3 -22.62 16.95 32.96
C HIS A 3 -23.12 16.69 31.54
N ARG A 4 -23.31 17.80 30.82
CA ARG A 4 -23.56 17.89 29.38
C ARG A 4 -22.39 17.28 28.60
N PHE A 5 -22.66 16.30 27.74
CA PHE A 5 -21.79 16.02 26.60
C PHE A 5 -22.18 16.94 25.44
N GLY A 6 -21.21 17.74 24.99
CA GLY A 6 -21.36 18.67 23.89
C GLY A 6 -21.47 17.95 22.54
N GLN A 7 -22.49 18.31 21.78
CA GLN A 7 -22.57 18.12 20.33
C GLN A 7 -21.57 19.07 19.65
N ALA A 8 -20.62 18.50 18.92
CA ALA A 8 -19.99 19.11 17.75
C ALA A 8 -20.24 18.08 16.64
N GLY A 9 -20.94 18.36 15.55
CA GLY A 9 -20.88 19.54 14.70
C GLY A 9 -20.79 18.97 13.29
N ALA A 10 -21.94 18.60 12.73
CA ALA A 10 -22.05 18.11 11.37
C ALA A 10 -21.76 19.26 10.40
N PHE A 11 -20.54 19.31 9.85
CA PHE A 11 -20.28 20.07 8.63
C PHE A 11 -20.40 19.12 7.45
N GLY A 12 -21.63 19.06 6.93
CA GLY A 12 -21.87 18.56 5.59
C GLY A 12 -21.15 19.45 4.58
N SER A 13 -20.41 18.83 3.68
CA SER A 13 -20.05 19.45 2.41
C SER A 13 -20.33 18.44 1.31
N SER A 14 -21.59 18.43 0.88
CA SER A 14 -22.04 17.80 -0.36
C SER A 14 -21.28 18.38 -1.54
N ARG A 15 -20.45 17.56 -2.19
CA ARG A 15 -20.14 17.69 -3.61
C ARG A 15 -20.20 16.29 -4.22
N GLY A 16 -21.41 15.90 -4.63
CA GLY A 16 -21.57 14.85 -5.62
C GLY A 16 -21.28 15.43 -7.00
N SER A 17 -20.33 14.86 -7.73
CA SER A 17 -20.36 14.75 -9.19
C SER A 17 -19.15 13.93 -9.65
N GLY A 18 -19.37 12.68 -10.06
CA GLY A 18 -18.33 11.84 -10.68
C GLY A 18 -18.48 10.36 -10.38
N ASN A 19 -19.05 9.65 -11.35
CA ASN A 19 -19.24 8.21 -11.39
C ASN A 19 -17.91 7.51 -11.73
N LEU A 20 -17.26 6.90 -10.73
CA LEU A 20 -16.34 5.77 -10.85
C LEU A 20 -16.63 4.95 -9.61
N GLY A 21 -17.11 3.71 -9.78
CA GLY A 21 -17.61 2.87 -8.69
C GLY A 21 -16.70 2.93 -7.47
N GLU A 22 -17.30 2.86 -6.27
CA GLU A 22 -16.54 2.71 -5.02
C GLU A 22 -15.34 1.80 -5.29
N PRO A 23 -14.11 2.24 -4.98
CA PRO A 23 -12.95 1.41 -5.22
C PRO A 23 -13.27 0.06 -4.59
N PRO A 24 -13.04 -1.06 -5.31
CA PRO A 24 -13.19 -2.37 -4.69
C PRO A 24 -12.48 -2.26 -3.36
N ASP A 25 -13.14 -2.68 -2.27
CA ASP A 25 -12.54 -2.72 -0.94
C ASP A 25 -11.08 -3.09 -1.16
N ASP A 26 -10.14 -2.23 -0.77
CA ASP A 26 -8.71 -2.40 -0.99
C ASP A 26 -8.13 -2.99 0.30
N PRO A 27 -8.46 -4.24 0.66
CA PRO A 27 -8.10 -4.79 1.96
C PRO A 27 -6.58 -4.92 2.10
N TYR A 28 -5.87 -4.99 0.97
CA TYR A 28 -4.43 -5.12 0.92
C TYR A 28 -3.72 -3.79 0.77
N ASP A 29 -4.44 -2.65 0.79
CA ASP A 29 -3.88 -1.29 0.63
C ASP A 29 -2.95 -1.18 -0.60
N ILE A 30 -3.36 -1.76 -1.73
CA ILE A 30 -2.64 -1.75 -3.01
C ILE A 30 -2.36 -0.32 -3.48
N ILE A 31 -3.25 0.63 -3.15
CA ILE A 31 -3.07 2.04 -3.48
C ILE A 31 -1.73 2.62 -2.97
N ARG A 32 -1.14 2.06 -1.90
CA ARG A 32 0.19 2.47 -1.41
C ARG A 32 1.28 2.25 -2.45
N PHE A 33 1.20 1.17 -3.23
CA PHE A 33 2.17 0.87 -4.26
C PHE A 33 1.99 1.78 -5.47
N VAL A 34 0.74 2.05 -5.87
CA VAL A 34 0.44 2.98 -6.97
C VAL A 34 1.03 4.36 -6.66
N ARG A 35 0.78 4.90 -5.46
CA ARG A 35 1.34 6.20 -5.03
C ARG A 35 2.86 6.20 -4.98
N PHE A 36 3.48 5.09 -4.55
CA PHE A 36 4.93 4.96 -4.56
C PHE A 36 5.46 4.96 -6.00
N GLN A 37 4.82 4.21 -6.89
CA GLN A 37 5.19 4.13 -8.30
C GLN A 37 5.00 5.46 -9.03
N GLU A 38 3.95 6.23 -8.74
CA GLU A 38 3.77 7.58 -9.32
C GLU A 38 5.01 8.46 -9.15
N HIS A 39 5.66 8.39 -7.98
CA HIS A 39 6.88 9.14 -7.70
C HIS A 39 8.12 8.51 -8.35
N TRP A 40 8.25 7.18 -8.29
CA TRP A 40 9.49 6.49 -8.63
C TRP A 40 9.57 5.97 -10.06
N HIS A 41 8.45 5.81 -10.77
CA HIS A 41 8.37 5.19 -12.09
C HIS A 41 9.29 5.85 -13.13
N PRO A 42 9.36 7.19 -13.26
CA PRO A 42 10.26 7.82 -14.23
C PRO A 42 11.74 7.50 -13.97
N ILE A 43 12.13 7.45 -12.68
CA ILE A 43 13.50 7.12 -12.26
C ILE A 43 13.75 5.64 -12.53
N ALA A 44 12.86 4.76 -12.09
CA ALA A 44 12.98 3.32 -12.29
C ALA A 44 13.12 2.96 -13.78
N LEU A 45 12.28 3.53 -14.64
CA LEU A 45 12.33 3.28 -16.08
C LEU A 45 13.66 3.74 -16.70
N LYS A 46 14.15 4.92 -16.31
CA LYS A 46 15.47 5.40 -16.75
C LYS A 46 16.59 4.46 -16.32
N GLU A 47 16.54 3.95 -15.08
CA GLU A 47 17.55 3.06 -14.51
C GLU A 47 17.55 1.66 -15.15
N VAL A 48 16.36 1.13 -15.42
CA VAL A 48 16.17 -0.14 -16.14
C VAL A 48 16.69 -0.03 -17.56
N ASN A 49 16.33 1.03 -18.30
CA ASN A 49 16.74 1.21 -19.69
C ASN A 49 18.25 1.37 -19.87
N ARG A 50 18.96 1.93 -18.88
CA ARG A 50 20.43 2.00 -18.89
C ARG A 50 21.11 0.73 -18.34
N GLY A 51 20.34 -0.26 -17.88
CA GLY A 51 20.84 -1.52 -17.34
C GLY A 51 21.48 -1.44 -15.95
N ARG A 52 21.22 -0.37 -15.17
CA ARG A 52 21.81 -0.18 -13.85
C ARG A 52 20.88 0.55 -12.89
N LYS A 53 20.53 -0.13 -11.80
CA LYS A 53 19.81 0.42 -10.66
C LYS A 53 20.76 1.15 -9.72
N ASP A 54 20.44 2.40 -9.37
CA ASP A 54 21.21 3.21 -8.42
C ASP A 54 20.35 3.78 -7.28
N SER A 55 19.03 3.94 -7.45
CA SER A 55 18.16 4.52 -6.42
C SER A 55 17.33 3.47 -5.67
N CYS A 56 16.47 3.86 -4.73
CA CYS A 56 15.81 2.97 -3.76
C CYS A 56 14.41 2.48 -4.17
N TRP A 57 14.00 2.62 -5.43
CA TRP A 57 12.62 2.36 -5.89
C TRP A 57 12.17 0.89 -5.87
N SER A 58 13.06 -0.09 -5.68
CA SER A 58 12.70 -1.50 -5.89
C SER A 58 11.61 -2.00 -4.95
N ARG A 59 11.54 -1.48 -3.72
CA ARG A 59 10.63 -1.98 -2.68
C ARG A 59 9.15 -1.81 -3.04
N GLY A 60 8.78 -0.74 -3.74
CA GLY A 60 7.40 -0.48 -4.14
C GLY A 60 7.09 -0.68 -5.62
N VAL A 61 8.12 -0.81 -6.47
CA VAL A 61 7.95 -1.12 -7.91
C VAL A 61 8.02 -2.63 -8.16
N ILE A 62 8.85 -3.36 -7.40
CA ILE A 62 8.98 -4.82 -7.46
C ILE A 62 8.96 -5.33 -6.01
N PRO A 63 7.78 -5.27 -5.36
CA PRO A 63 7.66 -5.62 -3.95
C PRO A 63 7.91 -7.11 -3.72
N THR A 64 8.31 -7.45 -2.50
CA THR A 64 8.63 -8.83 -2.09
C THR A 64 7.66 -9.31 -1.02
N ALA A 65 7.57 -10.63 -0.83
CA ALA A 65 6.89 -11.21 0.32
C ALA A 65 7.54 -10.73 1.65
N PRO A 66 6.82 -10.85 2.79
CA PRO A 66 7.37 -10.53 4.10
C PRO A 66 8.58 -11.41 4.40
N TRP A 67 9.66 -10.83 4.91
CA TRP A 67 10.86 -11.61 5.26
C TRP A 67 10.71 -12.16 6.69
N VAL A 68 10.45 -13.47 6.81
CA VAL A 68 10.15 -14.11 8.10
C VAL A 68 11.29 -15.03 8.53
N VAL A 69 11.76 -14.88 9.78
CA VAL A 69 12.77 -15.73 10.40
C VAL A 69 12.28 -16.19 11.77
N GLY A 70 12.03 -17.49 11.92
CA GLY A 70 11.53 -18.06 13.18
C GLY A 70 10.14 -17.56 13.57
N GLY A 71 9.23 -17.42 12.60
CA GLY A 71 7.86 -16.95 12.83
C GLY A 71 7.73 -15.46 13.17
N ARG A 72 8.82 -14.69 12.99
CA ARG A 72 8.81 -13.24 13.18
C ARG A 72 9.34 -12.55 11.95
N GLU A 73 8.67 -11.49 11.57
CA GLU A 73 9.13 -10.65 10.47
C GLU A 73 10.43 -9.94 10.83
N ARG A 74 11.29 -9.81 9.82
CA ARG A 74 12.60 -9.18 9.85
C ARG A 74 12.71 -8.22 8.67
N GLY A 75 13.71 -7.34 8.73
CA GLY A 75 14.01 -6.40 7.65
C GLY A 75 14.05 -4.96 8.12
N SER A 76 14.36 -4.06 7.21
CA SER A 76 14.24 -2.63 7.48
C SER A 76 12.77 -2.25 7.59
N GLN A 77 12.49 -1.16 8.32
CA GLN A 77 11.13 -0.62 8.44
C GLN A 77 10.48 -0.40 7.07
N THR A 78 11.24 0.13 6.09
CA THR A 78 10.71 0.31 4.74
C THR A 78 10.43 -1.00 4.02
N ASN A 79 11.15 -2.08 4.32
CA ASN A 79 10.83 -3.39 3.76
C ASN A 79 9.51 -3.91 4.32
N GLN A 80 9.27 -3.71 5.63
CA GLN A 80 8.03 -4.11 6.29
C GLN A 80 6.82 -3.30 5.77
N GLU A 81 7.03 -2.02 5.45
CA GLU A 81 6.01 -1.13 4.89
C GLU A 81 5.60 -1.52 3.45
N TYR A 82 6.56 -1.90 2.61
CA TYR A 82 6.32 -2.22 1.20
C TYR A 82 6.37 -3.72 0.87
N CYS A 83 6.31 -4.60 1.86
CA CYS A 83 6.13 -6.02 1.60
C CYS A 83 4.67 -6.33 1.21
N LEU A 84 4.49 -7.39 0.43
CA LEU A 84 3.19 -7.93 0.04
C LEU A 84 2.62 -8.69 1.23
N ARG A 85 1.84 -8.02 2.07
CA ARG A 85 1.29 -8.59 3.31
C ARG A 85 -0.18 -8.95 3.17
N ASP A 86 -0.49 -10.21 3.40
CA ASP A 86 -1.87 -10.70 3.47
C ASP A 86 -2.57 -10.24 4.76
N LEU A 87 -3.87 -10.49 4.84
CA LEU A 87 -4.65 -10.23 6.06
C LEU A 87 -4.39 -11.33 7.09
N ALA A 88 -4.59 -10.99 8.36
CA ALA A 88 -4.64 -11.99 9.42
C ALA A 88 -5.71 -13.06 9.11
N PRO A 89 -5.46 -14.34 9.43
CA PRO A 89 -4.33 -14.86 10.21
C PRO A 89 -3.05 -15.17 9.40
N ASP A 90 -3.08 -15.05 8.08
CA ASP A 90 -2.00 -15.49 7.17
C ASP A 90 -1.09 -14.32 6.72
N ASP A 91 -0.89 -13.33 7.60
CA ASP A 91 -0.20 -12.06 7.31
C ASP A 91 1.30 -12.19 7.00
N LEU A 92 1.82 -13.41 6.96
CA LEU A 92 3.22 -13.74 6.69
C LEU A 92 3.44 -14.42 5.32
N ASP A 93 2.39 -14.79 4.60
CA ASP A 93 2.48 -15.50 3.30
C ASP A 93 2.65 -14.53 2.13
N GLY A 94 1.70 -13.60 1.97
CA GLY A 94 1.73 -12.56 0.93
C GLY A 94 1.22 -12.99 -0.44
N CYS A 95 0.72 -14.23 -0.58
CA CYS A 95 0.24 -14.77 -1.85
C CYS A 95 -1.02 -14.06 -2.36
N ASN A 96 -1.97 -13.72 -1.48
CA ASN A 96 -3.20 -13.06 -1.90
C ASN A 96 -2.94 -11.60 -2.31
N THR A 97 -2.04 -10.93 -1.59
CA THR A 97 -1.60 -9.56 -1.87
C THR A 97 -0.80 -9.50 -3.16
N ALA A 98 0.06 -10.49 -3.42
CA ALA A 98 0.75 -10.62 -4.70
C ALA A 98 -0.24 -10.74 -5.87
N ARG A 99 -1.29 -11.55 -5.70
CA ARG A 99 -2.35 -11.68 -6.70
C ARG A 99 -3.10 -10.35 -6.92
N ALA A 100 -3.45 -9.65 -5.84
CA ALA A 100 -4.10 -8.35 -5.93
C ALA A 100 -3.21 -7.30 -6.61
N PHE A 101 -1.92 -7.26 -6.25
CA PHE A 101 -0.93 -6.37 -6.85
C PHE A 101 -0.81 -6.60 -8.37
N LEU A 102 -0.81 -7.85 -8.84
CA LEU A 102 -0.77 -8.15 -10.28
C LEU A 102 -2.05 -7.77 -11.04
N LEU A 103 -3.19 -7.67 -10.34
CA LEU A 103 -4.48 -7.35 -10.95
C LEU A 103 -4.80 -5.85 -10.95
N TYR A 104 -4.31 -5.11 -9.94
CA TYR A 104 -4.76 -3.75 -9.65
C TYR A 104 -3.63 -2.74 -9.40
N GLY A 105 -2.37 -3.19 -9.34
CA GLY A 105 -1.20 -2.36 -9.03
C GLY A 105 -0.62 -1.59 -10.20
#